data_AF-A0A2N7XBF7-F1
#
_entry.id   AF-A0A2N7XBF7-F1
#
_cell.length_a   1.000
_cell.length_b   1.000
_cell.length_c   1.000
_cell.angle_alpha   90.00
_cell.angle_beta   90.00
_cell.angle_gamma   90.00
#
_symmetry.space_group_name_H-M   'P 1'
#
loop_
_entity.id
_entity.type
_entity.pdbx_description
1 polymer ?
#
loop_
_entity_poly.entity_id
_entity_poly.type
_entity_poly.pdbx_seq_one_letter_code
_entity_poly.pdbx_strand_id
1 'polypeptide(L)'
;YYSAFRPIPDASAVLPLQRPPLMREHRLYQSDWLMRFYDYSPADVVAATDATTGMLPLDIDPKLAWALKFRGSFPVDVNRAPREA
;
A
#
# COMPACT_ATOMS: atom_id res chain seq x y z
N TYR A 1 1.91 13.58 5.39
CA TYR A 1 2.78 13.72 4.22
C TYR A 1 3.93 12.75 4.42
N TYR A 2 4.10 11.78 3.53
CA TYR A 2 5.20 10.83 3.57
C TYR A 2 6.32 11.33 2.66
N SER A 3 7.57 11.20 3.10
CA SER A 3 8.73 11.58 2.30
C SER A 3 9.81 10.53 2.50
N ALA A 4 10.33 9.99 1.40
CA ALA A 4 11.45 9.06 1.43
C ALA A 4 12.72 9.70 2.03
N PHE A 5 13.54 8.87 2.68
CA PHE A 5 14.88 9.28 3.10
C PHE A 5 15.72 9.75 1.90
N ARG A 6 16.34 10.93 2.03
CA ARG A 6 17.25 11.50 1.03
C ARG A 6 18.66 11.54 1.63
N PRO A 7 19.62 10.73 1.13
CA PRO A 7 20.98 10.77 1.63
C PRO A 7 21.63 12.11 1.32
N ILE A 8 22.27 12.69 2.32
CA ILE A 8 23.12 13.89 2.27
C ILE A 8 24.58 13.40 2.42
N PRO A 9 25.60 14.06 1.84
CA PRO A 9 26.97 13.51 1.81
C PRO A 9 27.59 13.22 3.20
N ASP A 10 27.11 13.89 4.25
CA ASP A 10 27.50 13.70 5.66
C ASP A 10 26.48 12.86 6.46
N ALA A 11 25.71 12.00 5.79
CA ALA A 11 24.72 11.17 6.46
C ALA A 11 25.37 10.19 7.45
N SER A 12 24.79 10.10 8.64
CA SER A 12 25.13 9.14 9.71
C SER A 12 25.46 7.76 9.13
N ALA A 13 26.62 7.20 9.52
CA ALA A 13 27.12 5.89 9.07
C ALA A 13 26.17 4.71 9.37
N VAL A 14 25.11 4.96 10.16
CA VAL A 14 24.09 3.96 10.56
C VAL A 14 23.02 3.77 9.49
N LEU A 15 22.86 4.71 8.55
CA LEU A 15 21.84 4.60 7.50
C LEU A 15 22.45 4.10 6.19
N PRO A 16 21.82 3.13 5.50
CA PRO A 16 22.26 2.72 4.19
C PRO A 16 22.19 3.91 3.24
N LEU A 17 23.28 4.17 2.51
CA LEU A 17 23.40 5.21 1.48
C LEU A 17 22.55 4.93 0.22
N GLN A 18 21.55 4.06 0.33
CA GLN A 18 20.66 3.69 -0.76
C GLN A 18 19.33 4.42 -0.61
N ARG A 19 18.94 5.18 -1.64
CA ARG A 19 17.59 5.76 -1.70
C ARG A 19 16.56 4.64 -1.77
N PRO A 20 15.50 4.67 -0.94
CA PRO A 20 14.42 3.73 -1.09
C PRO A 20 13.70 3.97 -2.43
N PRO A 21 13.09 2.93 -3.03
CA PRO A 21 12.32 3.09 -4.26
C PRO A 21 11.19 4.10 -4.07
N LEU A 22 11.05 5.05 -5.01
CA LEU A 22 9.96 6.06 -5.00
C LEU A 22 8.57 5.43 -4.88
N MET A 23 8.40 4.23 -5.43
CA MET A 23 7.14 3.51 -5.38
C MET A 23 6.70 3.22 -3.94
N ARG A 24 7.63 3.10 -2.98
CA ARG A 24 7.27 2.88 -1.57
C ARG A 24 6.50 4.06 -0.99
N GLU A 25 6.92 5.27 -1.30
CA GLU A 25 6.22 6.49 -0.89
C GLU A 25 4.84 6.56 -1.55
N HIS A 26 4.76 6.24 -2.85
CA HIS A 26 3.49 6.18 -3.57
C HIS A 26 2.51 5.16 -2.94
N ARG A 27 3.00 3.99 -2.51
CA ARG A 27 2.17 2.97 -1.83
C ARG A 27 1.60 3.48 -0.51
N LEU A 28 2.39 4.22 0.28
CA LEU A 28 1.90 4.82 1.52
C LEU A 28 0.83 5.88 1.25
N TYR A 29 0.97 6.68 0.19
CA TYR A 29 -0.07 7.63 -0.22
C TYR A 29 -1.35 6.94 -0.68
N GLN A 30 -1.24 5.85 -1.45
CA GLN A 30 -2.41 5.06 -1.85
C GLN A 30 -3.14 4.48 -0.64
N SER A 31 -2.41 3.91 0.32
CA SER A 31 -3.00 3.40 1.56
C SER A 31 -3.66 4.51 2.40
N ASP A 32 -3.02 5.67 2.55
CA ASP A 32 -3.62 6.84 3.21
C ASP A 32 -4.93 7.28 2.51
N TRP A 33 -4.98 7.21 1.19
CA TRP A 33 -6.17 7.54 0.42
C TRP A 33 -7.31 6.54 0.67
N LEU A 34 -7.00 5.25 0.73
CA LEU A 34 -7.99 4.22 1.08
C LEU A 34 -8.55 4.42 2.49
N MET A 35 -7.70 4.73 3.46
CA MET A 35 -8.14 4.94 4.85
C MET A 35 -9.07 6.16 4.98
N ARG A 36 -8.78 7.24 4.26
CA ARG A 36 -9.52 8.51 4.41
C ARG A 36 -10.83 8.56 3.63
N PHE A 37 -10.94 7.86 2.51
CA PHE A 37 -12.05 8.04 1.57
C PHE A 37 -12.77 6.74 1.19
N TYR A 38 -12.24 5.59 1.58
CA TYR A 38 -12.83 4.28 1.30
C TYR A 38 -13.04 3.45 2.57
N ASP A 39 -12.98 4.09 3.76
CA ASP A 39 -13.21 3.46 5.07
C ASP A 39 -12.32 2.25 5.38
N TYR A 40 -11.15 2.16 4.75
CA TYR A 40 -10.18 1.11 5.09
C TYR A 40 -9.63 1.35 6.50
N SER A 41 -9.62 0.29 7.31
CA SER A 41 -8.98 0.33 8.62
C SER A 41 -7.45 0.16 8.49
N PRO A 42 -6.67 0.52 9.53
CA PRO A 42 -5.25 0.16 9.59
C PRO A 42 -5.02 -1.36 9.43
N ALA A 43 -5.93 -2.19 9.94
CA ALA A 43 -5.85 -3.64 9.81
C ALA A 43 -6.00 -4.09 8.35
N ASP A 44 -6.85 -3.42 7.56
CA ASP A 44 -6.98 -3.70 6.12
C ASP A 44 -5.70 -3.35 5.36
N VAL A 45 -5.09 -2.20 5.68
CA VAL A 45 -3.80 -1.82 5.07
C VAL A 45 -2.71 -2.83 5.40
N VAL A 46 -2.63 -3.30 6.65
CA VAL A 46 -1.69 -4.36 7.06
C VAL A 46 -1.98 -5.66 6.31
N ALA A 47 -3.25 -6.02 6.17
CA ALA A 47 -3.62 -7.23 5.44
C ALA A 47 -3.24 -7.17 3.95
N ALA A 48 -3.11 -5.97 3.35
CA ALA A 48 -2.62 -5.78 1.98
C ALA A 48 -1.10 -6.00 1.80
N THR A 49 -0.32 -6.07 2.89
CA THR A 49 1.14 -6.25 2.82
C THR A 49 1.55 -7.67 2.45
N ASP A 50 2.66 -7.85 1.74
CA ASP A 50 3.23 -9.17 1.48
C ASP A 50 3.64 -9.86 2.80
N ALA A 51 3.23 -11.11 2.99
CA ALA A 51 3.40 -11.82 4.27
C ALA A 51 4.86 -12.17 4.58
N THR A 52 5.71 -12.28 3.55
CA THR A 52 7.13 -12.64 3.71
C THR A 52 7.96 -11.41 4.06
N THR A 53 7.68 -10.28 3.41
CA THR A 53 8.46 -9.04 3.55
C THR A 53 7.86 -8.07 4.56
N GLY A 54 6.56 -8.19 4.87
CA GLY A 54 5.79 -7.24 5.68
C GLY A 54 5.57 -5.89 4.98
N MET A 55 5.81 -5.81 3.66
CA MET A 55 5.78 -4.56 2.90
C MET A 55 4.64 -4.56 1.89
N LEU A 56 4.13 -3.37 1.57
CA LEU A 56 3.20 -3.23 0.44
C LEU A 56 3.88 -3.65 -0.86
N PRO A 57 3.22 -4.48 -1.71
CA PRO A 57 3.76 -4.85 -3.01
C PRO A 57 4.07 -3.62 -3.87
N LEU A 58 5.14 -3.69 -4.66
CA LEU A 58 5.55 -2.58 -5.52
C LEU A 58 5.00 -2.68 -6.95
N ASP A 59 4.55 -3.85 -7.35
CA ASP A 59 4.01 -4.19 -8.67
C ASP A 59 2.49 -3.98 -8.75
N ILE A 60 1.77 -4.14 -7.64
CA ILE A 60 0.32 -3.90 -7.55
C ILE A 60 -0.04 -2.89 -6.45
N ASP A 61 -1.17 -2.20 -6.59
CA ASP A 61 -1.63 -1.24 -5.59
C ASP A 61 -2.24 -1.92 -4.34
N PRO A 62 -2.35 -1.21 -3.19
CA PRO A 62 -2.85 -1.78 -1.95
C PRO A 62 -4.30 -2.27 -2.01
N LYS A 63 -5.17 -1.64 -2.82
CA LYS A 63 -6.58 -2.03 -2.97
C LYS A 63 -6.67 -3.36 -3.70
N LEU A 64 -5.90 -3.52 -4.79
CA LEU A 64 -5.80 -4.78 -5.52
C LEU A 64 -5.15 -5.88 -4.65
N ALA A 65 -4.08 -5.56 -3.93
CA ALA A 65 -3.41 -6.51 -3.04
C ALA A 65 -4.35 -7.04 -1.94
N TRP A 66 -5.15 -6.16 -1.34
CA TRP A 66 -6.19 -6.56 -0.38
C TRP A 66 -7.26 -7.44 -1.05
N ALA A 67 -7.81 -6.99 -2.18
CA ALA A 67 -8.88 -7.70 -2.91
C ALA A 67 -8.47 -9.12 -3.32
N LEU A 68 -7.21 -9.33 -3.72
CA LEU A 68 -6.68 -10.66 -4.06
C LEU A 68 -6.62 -11.61 -2.87
N LYS A 69 -6.56 -11.11 -1.64
CA LYS A 69 -6.55 -11.90 -0.41
C LYS A 69 -7.95 -12.12 0.15
N PHE A 70 -8.84 -11.15 0.00
CA PHE A 70 -10.22 -11.19 0.48
C PHE A 70 -11.21 -11.39 -0.68
N ARG A 71 -11.10 -12.53 -1.35
CA ARG A 71 -11.96 -12.86 -2.51
C ARG A 71 -13.39 -13.28 -2.16
N GLY A 72 -13.86 -13.00 -0.93
CA GLY A 72 -15.20 -13.40 -0.48
C GLY A 72 -16.34 -12.82 -1.33
N SER A 73 -16.10 -11.64 -1.91
CA SER A 73 -17.06 -10.97 -2.81
C SER A 73 -16.75 -11.20 -4.29
N PHE A 74 -15.72 -11.96 -4.63
CA PHE A 74 -15.35 -12.22 -6.03
C PHE A 74 -16.15 -13.37 -6.63
N PRO A 75 -16.53 -13.28 -7.92
CA PRO A 75 -16.43 -12.09 -8.78
C PRO A 75 -17.59 -11.12 -8.52
N VAL A 76 -17.30 -9.81 -8.56
CA VAL A 76 -18.34 -8.77 -8.60
C VAL A 76 -18.73 -8.53 -10.05
N ASP A 77 -19.99 -8.80 -10.41
CA ASP A 77 -20.53 -8.40 -11.72
C ASP A 77 -20.81 -6.90 -11.70
N VAL A 78 -19.87 -6.12 -12.24
CA VAL A 78 -19.94 -4.65 -12.29
C VAL A 78 -21.21 -4.10 -12.96
N ASN A 79 -21.90 -4.89 -13.78
CA ASN A 79 -23.14 -4.44 -14.44
C ASN A 79 -24.37 -4.58 -13.55
N ARG A 80 -24.29 -5.38 -12.48
CA ARG A 80 -25.44 -5.75 -11.63
C ARG A 80 -25.21 -5.49 -10.15
N ALA A 81 -23.95 -5.37 -9.73
CA ALA A 81 -23.60 -5.17 -8.34
C ALA A 81 -24.08 -3.79 -7.85
N PRO A 82 -24.50 -3.69 -6.57
CA PRO A 82 -24.76 -2.39 -5.98
C PRO A 82 -23.46 -1.57 -5.93
N ARG A 83 -23.58 -0.24 -5.86
CA ARG A 83 -22.44 0.68 -5.86
C ARG A 83 -21.45 0.37 -4.71
N GLU A 84 -21.96 -0.19 -3.63
CA GLU A 84 -21.26 -0.49 -2.38
C GLU A 84 -20.54 -1.86 -2.40
N ALA A 85 -20.70 -2.67 -3.45
CA ALA A 85 -20.09 -4.00 -3.59
C ALA A 85 -18.62 -3.97 -4.04
#